data_AF-A0A938HSD3-F1
#
_entry.id   AF-A0A938HSD3-F1
#
_cell.length_a   1.000
_cell.length_b   1.000
_cell.length_c   1.000
_cell.angle_alpha   90.00
_cell.angle_beta   90.00
_cell.angle_gamma   90.00
#
_symmetry.space_group_name_H-M   'P 1'
#
loop_
_entity.id
_entity.type
_entity.pdbx_description
1 polymer ?
#
loop_
_entity_poly.entity_id
_entity_poly.type
_entity_poly.pdbx_seq_one_letter_code
_entity_poly.pdbx_strand_id
1 'polypeptide(L)'
;MFWKAAAILIATYLGVAFTRLPRVNVDRPSAAFTGGVLMVLLGVLSFDAAVRAVDFHTIALLLGMMMLVVALEKAGFFAYLAAHLLAVGTTPMRLMAVVVVATGVLSAFLVNDAVVLLFTPVVVRACRLLRANPVPYLVAEAMASNVGSTATIVGNPQNMLIGISSGISFARFFLLLGPVAIASCAVLGLVVWWLYRDEFRNNPFNPDMALLKAEGQAQPQVVRRATAILLPTIAAFFMSSTLNVSISVIALAAGAAVLLTCRVRPSEVIRGVDWVLLLFFVGLFVVIGGAVHAGVLEAVLEHISVTPDPKGIFSLHLASAVISQVVSNVPLTMLVIPLIQG
;
A
#
# COMPACT_ATOMS: atom_id res chain seq x y z
N MET A 1 1.44 -33.04 -12.50
CA MET A 1 1.74 -31.59 -12.47
C MET A 1 0.91 -30.90 -11.39
N PHE A 2 -0.42 -31.05 -11.43
CA PHE A 2 -1.39 -30.56 -10.42
C PHE A 2 -0.92 -30.68 -8.95
N TRP A 3 -0.69 -31.88 -8.43
CA TRP A 3 -0.34 -32.08 -7.01
C TRP A 3 0.97 -31.39 -6.59
N LYS A 4 1.95 -31.29 -7.50
CA LYS A 4 3.19 -30.56 -7.24
C LYS A 4 2.89 -29.07 -7.07
N ALA A 5 2.13 -28.50 -8.01
CA ALA A 5 1.75 -27.11 -7.98
C ALA A 5 0.89 -26.77 -6.74
N ALA A 6 -0.09 -27.61 -6.41
CA ALA A 6 -0.94 -27.44 -5.23
C ALA A 6 -0.12 -27.48 -3.93
N ALA A 7 0.81 -28.44 -3.80
CA ALA A 7 1.68 -28.53 -2.63
C ALA A 7 2.58 -27.30 -2.49
N ILE A 8 3.19 -26.82 -3.58
CA ILE A 8 4.04 -25.61 -3.57
C ILE A 8 3.21 -24.37 -3.24
N LEU A 9 2.01 -24.22 -3.82
CA LEU A 9 1.10 -23.12 -3.55
C LEU A 9 0.73 -23.05 -2.06
N ILE A 10 0.27 -24.18 -1.49
CA ILE A 10 -0.10 -24.27 -0.07
C ILE A 10 1.11 -23.96 0.81
N ALA A 11 2.27 -24.58 0.55
CA ALA A 11 3.48 -24.34 1.32
C ALA A 11 3.92 -22.87 1.27
N THR A 12 3.83 -22.24 0.09
CA THR A 12 4.16 -20.82 -0.10
C THR A 12 3.21 -19.93 0.70
N TYR A 13 1.90 -20.13 0.59
CA TYR A 13 0.91 -19.31 1.29
C TYR A 13 0.97 -19.49 2.81
N LEU A 14 1.25 -20.71 3.29
CA LEU A 14 1.53 -20.96 4.70
C LEU A 14 2.78 -20.21 5.15
N GLY A 15 3.86 -20.21 4.37
CA GLY A 15 5.07 -19.44 4.66
C GLY A 15 4.85 -17.92 4.68
N VAL A 16 3.96 -17.40 3.83
CA VAL A 16 3.60 -15.98 3.79
C VAL A 16 2.70 -15.59 4.98
N ALA A 17 1.79 -16.47 5.39
CA ALA A 17 0.90 -16.25 6.53
C ALA A 17 1.66 -16.33 7.87
N PHE A 18 2.50 -17.37 8.05
CA PHE A 18 3.27 -17.60 9.26
C PHE A 18 4.68 -17.04 9.13
N THR A 19 4.82 -15.75 9.41
CA THR A 19 6.07 -14.97 9.26
C THR A 19 7.26 -15.44 10.11
N ARG A 20 7.07 -16.41 11.02
CA ARG A 20 8.12 -17.05 11.82
C ARG A 20 7.78 -18.51 12.09
N LEU A 21 8.37 -19.43 11.33
CA LEU A 21 8.36 -20.85 11.66
C LEU A 21 9.51 -21.15 12.63
N PRO A 22 9.30 -21.87 13.74
CA PRO A 22 10.28 -22.04 14.82
C PRO A 22 11.60 -22.75 14.44
N ARG A 23 11.75 -23.25 13.21
CA ARG A 23 12.95 -23.97 12.75
C ARG A 23 13.50 -23.52 11.38
N VAL A 24 12.88 -22.57 10.71
CA VAL A 24 13.30 -22.12 9.37
C VAL A 24 13.25 -20.60 9.29
N ASN A 25 14.35 -19.98 8.87
CA ASN A 25 14.42 -18.53 8.60
C ASN A 25 13.69 -18.21 7.29
N VAL A 26 12.36 -18.22 7.32
CA VAL A 26 11.52 -17.84 6.18
C VAL A 26 10.69 -16.63 6.57
N ASP A 27 10.93 -15.52 5.88
CA ASP A 27 10.03 -14.38 5.82
C ASP A 27 9.13 -14.46 4.58
N ARG A 28 8.11 -13.57 4.49
CA ARG A 28 7.13 -13.59 3.38
C ARG A 28 7.80 -13.58 1.99
N PRO A 29 8.80 -12.72 1.72
CA PRO A 29 9.54 -12.68 0.46
C PRO A 29 10.28 -13.98 0.15
N SER A 30 10.99 -14.56 1.14
CA SER A 30 11.72 -15.81 0.93
C SER A 30 10.78 -16.97 0.62
N ALA A 31 9.59 -17.02 1.24
CA ALA A 31 8.57 -18.03 0.95
C ALA A 31 8.11 -17.95 -0.51
N ALA A 32 7.73 -16.74 -0.97
CA ALA A 32 7.26 -16.52 -2.34
C ALA A 32 8.35 -16.81 -3.38
N PHE A 33 9.57 -16.33 -3.14
CA PHE A 33 10.69 -16.56 -4.04
C PHE A 33 11.03 -18.05 -4.15
N THR A 34 11.14 -18.75 -3.02
CA THR A 34 11.42 -20.18 -2.98
C THR A 34 10.32 -20.97 -3.68
N GLY A 35 9.04 -20.62 -3.44
CA GLY A 35 7.91 -21.22 -4.13
C GLY A 35 8.00 -21.06 -5.65
N GLY A 36 8.33 -19.85 -6.13
CA GLY A 36 8.48 -19.57 -7.56
C GLY A 36 9.61 -20.38 -8.20
N VAL A 37 10.76 -20.46 -7.53
CA VAL A 37 11.89 -21.30 -7.97
C VAL A 37 11.50 -22.77 -8.01
N LEU A 38 10.78 -23.28 -7.00
CA LEU A 38 10.30 -24.66 -6.97
C LEU A 38 9.31 -24.99 -8.09
N MET A 39 8.45 -24.04 -8.48
CA MET A 39 7.57 -24.23 -9.64
C MET A 39 8.36 -24.50 -10.92
N VAL A 40 9.51 -23.83 -11.10
CA VAL A 40 10.37 -24.04 -12.27
C VAL A 40 11.21 -25.32 -12.13
N LEU A 41 11.89 -25.51 -11.00
CA LEU A 41 12.76 -26.67 -10.78
C LEU A 41 12.03 -28.01 -10.85
N LEU A 42 10.79 -28.06 -10.36
CA LEU A 42 9.97 -29.28 -10.36
C LEU A 42 9.20 -29.50 -11.68
N GLY A 43 9.42 -28.63 -12.66
CA GLY A 43 8.85 -28.70 -14.01
C GLY A 43 7.36 -28.39 -14.08
N VAL A 44 6.83 -27.60 -13.14
CA VAL A 44 5.45 -27.08 -13.22
C VAL A 44 5.37 -25.96 -14.26
N LEU A 45 6.39 -25.12 -14.33
CA LEU A 45 6.56 -24.11 -15.38
C LEU A 45 7.93 -24.24 -16.03
N SER A 46 8.02 -23.91 -17.33
CA SER A 46 9.31 -23.57 -17.93
C SER A 46 9.78 -22.21 -17.44
N PHE A 47 11.08 -21.91 -17.56
CA PHE A 47 11.62 -20.60 -17.19
C PHE A 47 10.93 -19.47 -17.98
N ASP A 48 10.73 -19.63 -19.29
CA ASP A 48 10.04 -18.63 -20.12
C ASP A 48 8.56 -18.45 -19.72
N ALA A 49 7.89 -19.52 -19.31
CA ALA A 49 6.52 -19.45 -18.82
C ALA A 49 6.45 -18.74 -17.45
N ALA A 50 7.44 -18.98 -16.58
CA ALA A 50 7.57 -18.25 -15.32
C ALA A 50 7.83 -16.75 -15.55
N VAL A 51 8.70 -16.38 -16.48
CA VAL A 51 8.93 -14.96 -16.84
C VAL A 51 7.64 -14.32 -17.38
N ARG A 52 6.88 -15.02 -18.22
CA ARG A 52 5.58 -14.53 -18.73
C ARG A 52 4.48 -14.44 -17.67
N ALA A 53 4.57 -15.22 -16.59
CA ALA A 53 3.61 -15.15 -15.49
C ALA A 53 3.75 -13.87 -14.65
N VAL A 54 4.92 -13.20 -14.71
CA VAL A 54 5.17 -11.97 -13.97
C VAL A 54 4.49 -10.78 -14.65
N ASP A 55 3.59 -10.12 -13.92
CA ASP A 55 2.98 -8.86 -14.38
C ASP A 55 3.96 -7.69 -14.20
N PHE A 56 4.68 -7.38 -15.28
CA PHE A 56 5.62 -6.27 -15.31
C PHE A 56 4.95 -4.89 -15.22
N HIS A 57 3.66 -4.74 -15.53
CA HIS A 57 2.96 -3.48 -15.31
C HIS A 57 2.84 -3.18 -13.81
N THR A 58 2.55 -4.20 -13.00
CA THR A 58 2.49 -4.06 -11.54
C THR A 58 3.89 -3.79 -10.95
N ILE A 59 4.91 -4.54 -11.37
CA ILE A 59 6.30 -4.35 -10.93
C ILE A 59 6.83 -2.95 -11.29
N ALA A 60 6.59 -2.49 -12.53
CA ALA A 60 6.98 -1.16 -12.98
C ALA A 60 6.29 -0.04 -12.19
N LEU A 61 4.99 -0.21 -11.92
CA LEU A 61 4.21 0.73 -11.11
C LEU A 61 4.76 0.83 -9.69
N LEU A 62 4.98 -0.30 -9.02
CA LEU A 62 5.58 -0.37 -7.69
C LEU A 62 6.95 0.31 -7.64
N LEU A 63 7.84 -0.04 -8.57
CA LEU A 63 9.18 0.53 -8.65
C LEU A 63 9.14 2.05 -8.80
N GLY A 64 8.31 2.57 -9.72
CA GLY A 64 8.15 4.02 -9.93
C GLY A 64 7.65 4.74 -8.68
N MET A 65 6.62 4.19 -8.03
CA MET A 65 6.06 4.75 -6.81
C MET A 65 7.04 4.70 -5.63
N MET A 66 7.77 3.60 -5.45
CA MET A 66 8.81 3.49 -4.42
C MET A 66 9.92 4.50 -4.61
N MET A 67 10.42 4.69 -5.84
CA MET A 67 11.43 5.71 -6.13
C MET A 67 10.94 7.12 -5.78
N LEU A 68 9.69 7.43 -6.12
CA LEU A 68 9.07 8.72 -5.80
C LEU A 68 8.95 8.93 -4.30
N VAL A 69 8.45 7.94 -3.57
CA VAL A 69 8.31 7.97 -2.10
C VAL A 69 9.65 8.18 -1.41
N VAL A 70 10.67 7.38 -1.77
CA VAL A 70 12.00 7.46 -1.17
C VAL A 70 12.61 8.84 -1.41
N ALA A 71 12.45 9.42 -2.59
CA ALA A 71 12.99 10.74 -2.84
C ALA A 71 12.26 11.84 -2.07
N LEU A 72 10.95 11.72 -1.87
CA LEU A 72 10.18 12.64 -1.01
C LEU A 72 10.66 12.56 0.43
N GLU A 73 10.89 11.34 0.93
CA GLU A 73 11.48 11.09 2.23
C GLU A 73 12.83 11.80 2.37
N LYS A 74 13.75 11.52 1.46
CA LYS A 74 15.10 12.12 1.48
C LYS A 74 15.10 13.63 1.25
N ALA A 75 14.09 14.16 0.56
CA ALA A 75 13.89 15.59 0.42
C ALA A 75 13.39 16.26 1.72
N GLY A 76 12.99 15.49 2.74
CA GLY A 76 12.50 16.00 4.02
C GLY A 76 10.99 16.28 4.05
N PHE A 77 10.22 15.74 3.09
CA PHE A 77 8.78 16.00 2.98
C PHE A 77 8.00 15.58 4.24
N PHE A 78 8.31 14.41 4.81
CA PHE A 78 7.65 13.93 6.03
C PHE A 78 8.05 14.74 7.28
N ALA A 79 9.27 15.27 7.32
CA ALA A 79 9.69 16.21 8.37
C ALA A 79 8.91 17.54 8.27
N TYR A 80 8.64 18.03 7.06
CA TYR A 80 7.76 19.18 6.87
C TYR A 80 6.32 18.88 7.35
N LEU A 81 5.78 17.71 7.02
CA LEU A 81 4.45 17.30 7.49
C LEU A 81 4.40 17.25 9.03
N ALA A 82 5.48 16.85 9.70
CA ALA A 82 5.60 16.90 11.16
C ALA A 82 5.44 18.32 11.71
N ALA A 83 6.16 19.29 11.14
CA ALA A 83 6.06 20.68 11.55
C ALA A 83 4.65 21.24 11.31
N HIS A 84 4.03 20.87 10.18
CA HIS A 84 2.67 21.30 9.85
C HIS A 84 1.62 20.68 10.79
N LEU A 85 1.77 19.38 11.12
CA LEU A 85 0.95 18.68 12.11
C LEU A 85 0.95 19.41 13.46
N LEU A 86 2.12 19.82 13.93
CA LEU A 86 2.27 20.54 15.20
C LEU A 86 1.65 21.94 15.15
N ALA A 87 1.74 22.63 14.01
CA ALA A 87 1.16 23.96 13.84
C ALA A 87 -0.39 23.95 13.84
N VAL A 88 -1.00 22.92 13.26
CA VAL A 88 -2.47 22.84 13.09
C VAL A 88 -3.13 22.00 14.19
N GLY A 89 -2.45 20.97 14.69
CA GLY A 89 -2.89 20.05 15.73
C GLY A 89 -2.83 20.67 17.13
N THR A 90 -3.54 21.78 17.34
CA THR A 90 -3.50 22.53 18.61
C THR A 90 -4.34 21.91 19.72
N THR A 91 -5.22 20.95 19.39
CA THR A 91 -6.05 20.22 20.35
C THR A 91 -6.04 18.72 20.06
N PRO A 92 -6.34 17.86 21.05
CA PRO A 92 -6.37 16.41 20.86
C PRO A 92 -7.19 15.95 19.65
N MET A 93 -8.37 16.56 19.47
CA MET A 93 -9.26 16.29 18.34
C MET A 93 -8.74 16.84 17.01
N ARG A 94 -8.13 18.03 16.99
CA ARG A 94 -7.55 18.59 15.77
C ARG A 94 -6.36 17.76 15.30
N LEU A 95 -5.48 17.36 16.21
CA LEU A 95 -4.37 16.47 15.88
C LEU A 95 -4.90 15.16 15.28
N MET A 96 -5.96 14.60 15.87
CA MET A 96 -6.57 13.36 15.37
C MET A 96 -7.10 13.53 13.96
N ALA A 97 -7.87 14.59 13.72
CA ALA A 97 -8.42 14.89 12.40
C ALA A 97 -7.31 15.11 11.36
N VAL A 98 -6.25 15.84 11.69
CA VAL A 98 -5.13 16.06 10.78
C VAL A 98 -4.38 14.76 10.52
N VAL A 99 -4.13 13.91 11.52
CA VAL A 99 -3.51 12.59 11.34
C VAL A 99 -4.35 11.73 10.39
N VAL A 100 -5.66 11.62 10.61
CA VAL A 100 -6.55 10.82 9.76
C VAL A 100 -6.58 11.35 8.32
N VAL A 101 -6.76 12.67 8.14
CA VAL A 101 -6.84 13.29 6.81
C VAL A 101 -5.50 13.21 6.09
N ALA A 102 -4.40 13.59 6.74
CA ALA A 102 -3.07 13.54 6.15
C ALA A 102 -2.68 12.11 5.79
N THR A 103 -2.85 11.15 6.70
CA THR A 103 -2.52 9.74 6.43
C THR A 103 -3.37 9.19 5.30
N GLY A 104 -4.67 9.47 5.30
CA GLY A 104 -5.58 8.98 4.27
C GLY A 104 -5.26 9.55 2.89
N VAL A 105 -5.02 10.86 2.79
CA VAL A 105 -4.64 11.52 1.53
C VAL A 105 -3.27 11.05 1.05
N LEU A 106 -2.27 10.99 1.92
CA LEU A 106 -0.94 10.52 1.56
C LEU A 106 -1.00 9.06 1.11
N SER A 107 -1.69 8.19 1.84
CA SER A 107 -1.80 6.76 1.49
C SER A 107 -2.60 6.54 0.21
N ALA A 108 -3.49 7.46 -0.16
CA ALA A 108 -4.14 7.43 -1.46
C ALA A 108 -3.17 7.68 -2.63
N PHE A 109 -1.99 8.28 -2.41
CA PHE A 109 -1.08 8.63 -3.51
C PHE A 109 0.37 8.15 -3.33
N LEU A 110 0.78 7.67 -2.16
CA LEU A 110 2.18 7.40 -1.79
C LEU A 110 2.42 6.00 -1.22
N VAL A 111 1.61 5.01 -1.57
CA VAL A 111 1.68 3.64 -1.05
C VAL A 111 1.54 3.58 0.48
N ASN A 112 0.45 2.97 0.95
CA ASN A 112 0.10 2.87 2.38
C ASN A 112 1.27 2.45 3.29
N ASP A 113 2.03 1.42 2.92
CA ASP A 113 3.11 0.86 3.74
C ASP A 113 4.22 1.90 4.00
N ALA A 114 4.59 2.66 2.97
CA ALA A 114 5.59 3.70 3.12
C ALA A 114 5.10 4.89 3.94
N VAL A 115 3.83 5.27 3.76
CA VAL A 115 3.23 6.35 4.55
C VAL A 115 3.27 6.00 6.03
N VAL A 116 2.86 4.79 6.42
CA VAL A 116 2.90 4.38 7.84
C VAL A 116 4.34 4.39 8.37
N LEU A 117 5.30 3.79 7.65
CA LEU A 117 6.69 3.73 8.12
C LEU A 117 7.32 5.11 8.33
N LEU A 118 6.97 6.08 7.48
CA LEU A 118 7.54 7.43 7.50
C LEU A 118 6.75 8.41 8.36
N PHE A 119 5.44 8.21 8.50
CA PHE A 119 4.56 9.11 9.24
C PHE A 119 4.38 8.69 10.71
N THR A 120 4.47 7.40 11.04
CA THR A 120 4.43 6.93 12.42
C THR A 120 5.48 7.60 13.31
N PRO A 121 6.78 7.66 12.95
CA PRO A 121 7.76 8.37 13.78
C PRO A 121 7.43 9.87 13.92
N VAL A 122 6.82 10.48 12.90
CA VAL A 122 6.35 11.87 12.92
C VAL A 122 5.20 12.04 13.93
N VAL A 123 4.21 11.16 13.91
CA VAL A 123 3.08 11.17 14.85
C VAL A 123 3.57 10.93 16.29
N VAL A 124 4.43 9.93 16.51
CA VAL A 124 5.02 9.66 17.84
C VAL A 124 5.78 10.88 18.36
N ARG A 125 6.59 11.52 17.51
CA ARG A 125 7.34 12.72 17.89
C ARG A 125 6.39 13.86 18.27
N ALA A 126 5.34 14.08 17.49
CA ALA A 126 4.36 15.12 17.77
C ALA A 126 3.63 14.86 19.10
N CYS A 127 3.18 13.63 19.35
CA CYS A 127 2.55 13.25 20.62
C CYS A 127 3.48 13.47 21.81
N ARG A 128 4.78 13.16 21.69
CA ARG A 128 5.76 13.41 22.76
C ARG A 128 5.89 14.89 23.09
N LEU A 129 5.92 15.77 22.09
CA LEU A 129 6.03 17.22 22.28
C LEU A 129 4.78 17.85 22.89
N LEU A 130 3.62 17.30 22.52
CA LEU A 130 2.31 17.73 23.04
C LEU A 130 1.96 17.06 24.37
N ARG A 131 2.82 16.16 24.87
CA ARG A 131 2.61 15.30 26.05
C ARG A 131 1.29 14.50 25.97
N ALA A 132 0.95 14.04 24.77
CA ALA A 132 -0.24 13.25 24.49
C ALA A 132 0.06 11.76 24.46
N ASN A 133 -0.90 10.93 24.85
CA ASN A 133 -0.85 9.49 24.62
C ASN A 133 -0.84 9.19 23.10
N PRO A 134 0.19 8.53 22.54
CA PRO A 134 0.28 8.29 21.10
C PRO A 134 -0.68 7.22 20.60
N VAL A 135 -1.19 6.33 21.47
CA VAL A 135 -1.95 5.14 21.07
C VAL A 135 -3.16 5.46 20.17
N PRO A 136 -4.05 6.42 20.51
CA PRO A 136 -5.20 6.72 19.67
C PRO A 136 -4.81 7.22 18.28
N TYR A 137 -3.73 8.01 18.19
CA TYR A 137 -3.24 8.59 16.94
C TYR A 137 -2.60 7.56 16.04
N LEU A 138 -1.84 6.62 16.61
CA LEU A 138 -1.24 5.51 15.86
C LEU A 138 -2.28 4.51 15.36
N VAL A 139 -3.30 4.23 16.17
CA VAL A 139 -4.44 3.40 15.72
C VAL A 139 -5.17 4.09 14.57
N ALA A 140 -5.43 5.39 14.70
CA ALA A 140 -6.08 6.17 13.64
C ALA A 140 -5.24 6.25 12.37
N GLU A 141 -3.92 6.44 12.49
CA GLU A 141 -2.98 6.43 11.38
C GLU A 141 -3.00 5.09 10.64
N ALA A 142 -2.81 3.98 11.36
CA ALA A 142 -2.78 2.65 10.77
C ALA A 142 -4.09 2.32 10.01
N MET A 143 -5.23 2.66 10.61
CA MET A 143 -6.54 2.44 9.98
C MET A 143 -6.79 3.43 8.83
N ALA A 144 -6.43 4.71 8.98
CA ALA A 144 -6.62 5.73 7.96
C ALA A 144 -5.73 5.48 6.75
N SER A 145 -4.56 4.88 6.93
CA SER A 145 -3.70 4.47 5.82
C SER A 145 -4.38 3.41 4.96
N ASN A 146 -4.94 2.37 5.59
CA ASN A 146 -5.68 1.33 4.89
C ASN A 146 -6.91 1.90 4.18
N VAL A 147 -7.74 2.67 4.89
CA VAL A 147 -8.97 3.27 4.34
C VAL A 147 -8.67 4.27 3.22
N GLY A 148 -7.71 5.17 3.43
CA GLY A 148 -7.36 6.18 2.42
C GLY A 148 -6.77 5.57 1.16
N SER A 149 -5.97 4.50 1.30
CA SER A 149 -5.38 3.81 0.16
C SER A 149 -6.40 3.21 -0.80
N THR A 150 -7.63 2.90 -0.34
CA THR A 150 -8.69 2.36 -1.21
C THR A 150 -9.19 3.37 -2.24
N ALA A 151 -8.91 4.66 -2.07
CA ALA A 151 -9.39 5.70 -2.97
C ALA A 151 -8.77 5.62 -4.39
N THR A 152 -7.56 5.09 -4.53
CA THR A 152 -6.86 5.07 -5.83
C THR A 152 -6.19 3.73 -6.13
N ILE A 153 -5.84 3.54 -7.41
CA ILE A 153 -5.09 2.37 -7.88
C ILE A 153 -3.69 2.33 -7.28
N VAL A 154 -3.03 3.48 -7.08
CA VAL A 154 -1.64 3.55 -6.59
C VAL A 154 -1.51 3.54 -5.07
N GLY A 155 -2.62 3.57 -4.34
CA GLY A 155 -2.61 3.70 -2.90
C GLY A 155 -2.04 2.46 -2.19
N ASN A 156 -2.20 1.27 -2.76
CA ASN A 156 -1.61 0.05 -2.23
C ASN A 156 -1.42 -1.00 -3.36
N PRO A 157 -0.57 -2.02 -3.17
CA PRO A 157 -0.27 -2.98 -4.22
C PRO A 157 -1.47 -3.85 -4.66
N GLN A 158 -2.39 -4.18 -3.76
CA GLN A 158 -3.59 -4.95 -4.12
C GLN A 158 -4.53 -4.17 -5.05
N ASN A 159 -4.65 -2.86 -4.87
CA ASN A 159 -5.40 -1.99 -5.77
C ASN A 159 -4.70 -1.84 -7.12
N MET A 160 -3.36 -1.84 -7.13
CA MET A 160 -2.58 -1.82 -8.38
C MET A 160 -2.91 -3.05 -9.22
N LEU A 161 -2.89 -4.24 -8.61
CA LEU A 161 -3.28 -5.49 -9.27
C LEU A 161 -4.71 -5.42 -9.82
N ILE A 162 -5.68 -5.04 -8.99
CA ILE A 162 -7.09 -4.94 -9.41
C ILE A 162 -7.26 -3.92 -10.55
N GLY A 163 -6.62 -2.76 -10.44
CA GLY A 163 -6.70 -1.69 -11.44
C GLY A 163 -6.12 -2.11 -12.79
N ILE A 164 -4.95 -2.77 -12.79
CA ILE A 164 -4.29 -3.26 -13.99
C ILE A 164 -5.09 -4.41 -14.62
N SER A 165 -5.50 -5.41 -13.83
CA SER A 165 -6.23 -6.58 -14.34
C SER A 165 -7.64 -6.24 -14.83
N SER A 166 -8.33 -5.28 -14.21
CA SER A 166 -9.68 -4.87 -14.63
C SER A 166 -9.69 -3.89 -15.82
N GLY A 167 -8.56 -3.25 -16.13
CA GLY A 167 -8.48 -2.22 -17.18
C GLY A 167 -9.29 -0.94 -16.85
N ILE A 168 -9.76 -0.78 -15.61
CA ILE A 168 -10.50 0.42 -15.20
C ILE A 168 -9.58 1.65 -15.24
N SER A 169 -10.08 2.76 -15.80
CA SER A 169 -9.32 4.00 -15.81
C SER A 169 -9.10 4.53 -14.39
N PHE A 170 -7.96 5.16 -14.14
CA PHE A 170 -7.61 5.72 -12.84
C PHE A 170 -8.69 6.70 -12.34
N ALA A 171 -9.18 7.57 -13.23
CA ALA A 171 -10.25 8.52 -12.91
C ALA A 171 -11.55 7.82 -12.51
N ARG A 172 -11.96 6.75 -13.22
CA ARG A 172 -13.18 6.01 -12.89
C ARG A 172 -13.04 5.26 -11.57
N PHE A 173 -11.89 4.64 -11.31
CA PHE A 173 -11.60 4.00 -10.03
C PHE A 173 -11.73 5.01 -8.87
N PHE A 174 -11.11 6.18 -9.01
CA PHE A 174 -11.19 7.25 -8.02
C PHE A 174 -12.60 7.81 -7.82
N LEU A 175 -13.38 7.99 -8.88
CA LEU A 175 -14.76 8.48 -8.77
C LEU A 175 -15.67 7.50 -8.02
N LEU A 176 -15.42 6.19 -8.13
CA LEU A 176 -16.18 5.16 -7.43
C LEU A 176 -15.75 5.01 -5.97
N LEU A 177 -14.44 4.95 -5.70
CA LEU A 177 -13.91 4.61 -4.38
C LEU A 177 -13.45 5.81 -3.55
N GLY A 178 -13.17 6.95 -4.17
CA GLY A 178 -12.81 8.19 -3.49
C GLY A 178 -13.87 8.66 -2.49
N PRO A 179 -15.16 8.79 -2.88
CA PRO A 179 -16.22 9.15 -1.95
C PRO A 179 -16.37 8.14 -0.80
N VAL A 180 -16.23 6.84 -1.10
CA VAL A 180 -16.29 5.76 -0.12
C VAL A 180 -15.14 5.88 0.89
N ALA A 181 -13.93 6.15 0.42
CA ALA A 181 -12.76 6.35 1.27
C ALA A 181 -12.92 7.59 2.17
N ILE A 182 -13.44 8.71 1.64
CA ILE A 182 -13.71 9.93 2.42
C ILE A 182 -14.74 9.65 3.52
N ALA A 183 -15.86 9.01 3.18
CA ALA A 183 -16.89 8.63 4.15
C ALA A 183 -16.33 7.67 5.21
N SER A 184 -15.54 6.69 4.79
CA SER A 184 -14.91 5.72 5.70
C SER A 184 -13.88 6.37 6.62
N CYS A 185 -13.10 7.35 6.16
CA CYS A 185 -12.21 8.14 7.01
C CYS A 185 -12.97 8.96 8.05
N ALA A 186 -14.13 9.53 7.68
CA ALA A 186 -14.99 10.23 8.62
C ALA A 186 -15.55 9.28 9.69
N VAL A 187 -16.06 8.11 9.28
CA VAL A 187 -16.53 7.06 10.20
C VAL A 187 -15.39 6.60 11.11
N LEU A 188 -14.20 6.37 10.57
CA LEU A 188 -13.02 6.02 11.36
C LEU A 188 -12.71 7.06 12.43
N GLY A 189 -12.69 8.35 12.07
CA GLY A 189 -12.46 9.43 13.03
C GLY A 189 -13.50 9.44 14.16
N LEU A 190 -14.76 9.18 13.85
CA LEU A 190 -15.83 9.05 14.85
C LEU A 190 -15.67 7.83 15.75
N VAL A 191 -15.31 6.67 15.18
CA VAL A 191 -15.09 5.43 15.95
C VAL A 191 -13.90 5.58 16.89
N VAL A 192 -12.78 6.12 16.41
CA VAL A 192 -11.60 6.38 17.24
C VAL A 192 -11.92 7.39 18.34
N TRP A 193 -12.64 8.46 18.01
CA TRP A 193 -13.12 9.41 19.01
C TRP A 193 -13.97 8.75 20.08
N TRP A 194 -14.91 7.88 19.69
CA TRP A 194 -15.79 7.19 20.62
C TRP A 194 -15.03 6.23 21.53
N LEU A 195 -14.09 5.45 20.98
CA LEU A 195 -13.30 4.48 21.72
C LEU A 195 -12.34 5.14 22.74
N TYR A 196 -11.78 6.30 22.38
CA TYR A 196 -10.82 7.05 23.22
C TYR A 196 -11.38 8.37 23.74
N ARG A 197 -12.70 8.45 23.94
CA ARG A 197 -13.41 9.71 24.30
C ARG A 197 -12.86 10.39 25.55
N ASP A 198 -12.44 9.59 26.53
CA ASP A 198 -11.97 10.09 27.83
C ASP A 198 -10.57 10.70 27.69
N GLU A 199 -9.73 10.14 26.82
CA GLU A 199 -8.41 10.69 26.47
C GLU A 199 -8.56 12.05 25.79
N PHE A 200 -9.48 12.18 24.82
CA PHE A 200 -9.66 13.45 24.08
C PHE A 200 -10.35 14.55 24.88
N ARG A 201 -11.18 14.21 25.87
CA ARG A 201 -11.92 15.19 26.69
C ARG A 201 -11.14 15.65 27.91
N ASN A 202 -10.42 14.74 28.57
CA ASN A 202 -9.86 15.01 29.90
C ASN A 202 -8.37 15.36 29.88
N ASN A 203 -7.66 15.11 28.77
CA ASN A 203 -6.23 15.36 28.65
C ASN A 203 -5.93 16.44 27.60
N PRO A 204 -6.14 17.73 27.91
CA PRO A 204 -5.71 18.80 27.01
C PRO A 204 -4.19 18.77 26.85
N PHE A 205 -3.71 19.20 25.68
CA PHE A 205 -2.28 19.24 25.41
C PHE A 205 -1.56 20.17 26.37
N ASN A 206 -0.38 19.73 26.81
CA ASN A 206 0.57 20.53 27.58
C ASN A 206 1.88 20.65 26.80
N PRO A 207 1.91 21.50 25.77
CA PRO A 207 3.01 21.59 24.83
C PRO A 207 4.30 22.06 25.48
N ASP A 208 5.42 21.43 25.13
CA ASP A 208 6.74 22.01 25.39
C ASP A 208 7.04 23.12 24.39
N MET A 209 6.77 24.36 24.79
CA MET A 209 6.88 25.55 23.93
C MET A 209 8.32 25.84 23.47
N ALA A 210 9.34 25.38 24.21
CA ALA A 210 10.73 25.55 23.82
C ALA A 210 11.10 24.59 22.68
N LEU A 211 10.68 23.33 22.79
CA LEU A 211 10.90 22.32 21.75
C LEU A 211 10.07 22.60 20.49
N LEU A 212 8.83 23.07 20.64
CA LEU A 212 7.96 23.45 19.50
C LEU A 212 8.55 24.59 18.66
N LYS A 213 9.15 25.60 19.30
CA LYS A 213 9.81 26.71 18.58
C LYS A 213 11.05 26.24 17.82
N ALA A 214 11.78 25.24 18.33
CA ALA A 214 12.95 24.68 17.66
C ALA A 214 12.59 23.85 16.42
N GLU A 215 11.44 23.15 16.41
CA GLU A 215 10.98 22.35 15.27
C GLU A 215 10.14 23.15 14.25
N GLY A 216 9.57 24.29 14.63
CA GLY A 216 8.60 25.06 13.86
C GLY A 216 9.09 25.74 12.57
N GLN A 217 10.30 25.46 12.08
CA GLN A 217 10.78 26.03 10.83
C GLN A 217 10.42 25.12 9.65
N ALA A 218 9.21 25.31 9.12
CA ALA A 218 8.82 24.78 7.83
C ALA A 218 9.82 25.21 6.76
N GLN A 219 10.45 24.25 6.07
CA GLN A 219 11.33 24.52 4.94
C GLN A 219 10.51 24.63 3.65
N PRO A 220 10.18 25.84 3.15
CA PRO A 220 9.22 25.99 2.05
C PRO A 220 9.76 25.41 0.73
N GLN A 221 11.10 25.30 0.62
CA GLN A 221 11.78 24.73 -0.53
C GLN A 221 11.50 23.23 -0.69
N VAL A 222 11.35 22.49 0.41
CA VAL A 222 11.08 21.06 0.41
C VAL A 222 9.67 20.79 -0.13
N VAL A 223 8.69 21.54 0.37
CA VAL A 223 7.29 21.47 -0.08
C VAL A 223 7.18 21.80 -1.55
N ARG A 224 7.77 22.92 -1.97
CA ARG A 224 7.68 23.35 -3.37
C ARG A 224 8.20 22.28 -4.33
N ARG A 225 9.27 21.57 -3.97
CA ARG A 225 9.82 20.47 -4.78
C ARG A 225 8.94 19.24 -4.74
N ALA A 226 8.51 18.81 -3.55
CA ALA A 226 7.61 17.68 -3.39
C ALA A 226 6.33 17.88 -4.21
N THR A 227 5.70 19.04 -4.08
CA THR A 227 4.50 19.43 -4.81
C THR A 227 4.74 19.54 -6.32
N ALA A 228 5.89 20.06 -6.75
CA ALA A 228 6.25 20.14 -8.18
C ALA A 228 6.44 18.78 -8.85
N ILE A 229 6.69 17.72 -8.08
CA ILE A 229 6.78 16.34 -8.59
C ILE A 229 5.43 15.63 -8.44
N LEU A 230 4.80 15.75 -7.27
CA LEU A 230 3.58 15.02 -6.92
C LEU A 230 2.38 15.47 -7.74
N LEU A 231 2.12 16.79 -7.83
CA LEU A 231 0.93 17.27 -8.52
C LEU A 231 0.91 16.88 -10.00
N PRO A 232 2.01 17.07 -10.77
CA PRO A 232 2.03 16.60 -12.16
C PRO A 232 1.88 15.09 -12.29
N THR A 233 2.47 14.31 -11.38
CA THR A 233 2.35 12.85 -11.40
C THR A 233 0.90 12.41 -11.16
N ILE A 234 0.23 13.00 -10.16
CA ILE A 234 -1.18 12.75 -9.87
C ILE A 234 -2.05 13.16 -11.06
N ALA A 235 -1.83 14.36 -11.61
CA ALA A 235 -2.57 14.81 -12.80
C ALA A 235 -2.37 13.86 -13.99
N ALA A 236 -1.14 13.40 -14.22
CA ALA A 236 -0.83 12.43 -15.26
C ALA A 236 -1.56 11.10 -15.05
N PHE A 237 -1.67 10.60 -13.81
CA PHE A 237 -2.50 9.41 -13.53
C PHE A 237 -3.96 9.61 -13.90
N PHE A 238 -4.57 10.76 -13.54
CA PHE A 238 -5.95 11.06 -13.95
C PHE A 238 -6.11 11.18 -15.47
N MET A 239 -5.07 11.65 -16.17
CA MET A 239 -5.03 11.77 -17.61
C MET A 239 -4.54 10.51 -18.33
N SER A 240 -4.30 9.39 -17.63
CA SER A 240 -3.70 8.20 -18.24
C SER A 240 -4.53 7.66 -19.40
N SER A 241 -5.86 7.68 -19.29
CA SER A 241 -6.78 7.23 -20.33
C SER A 241 -6.88 8.20 -21.51
N THR A 242 -6.72 9.51 -21.28
CA THR A 242 -6.76 10.50 -22.37
C THR A 242 -5.43 10.55 -23.12
N LEU A 243 -4.33 10.31 -22.42
CA LEU A 243 -2.98 10.23 -23.00
C LEU A 243 -2.69 8.88 -23.68
N ASN A 244 -3.53 7.86 -23.48
CA ASN A 244 -3.28 6.48 -23.90
C ASN A 244 -1.94 5.93 -23.38
N VAL A 245 -1.57 6.31 -22.15
CA VAL A 245 -0.34 5.86 -21.48
C VAL A 245 -0.73 5.04 -20.25
N SER A 246 -0.09 3.90 -20.05
CA SER A 246 -0.34 3.08 -18.86
C SER A 246 0.11 3.81 -17.59
N ILE A 247 -0.62 3.59 -16.49
CA ILE A 247 -0.26 4.13 -15.17
C ILE A 247 1.14 3.68 -14.72
N SER A 248 1.58 2.48 -15.12
CA SER A 248 2.92 1.96 -14.84
C SER A 248 4.01 2.82 -15.49
N VAL A 249 3.80 3.26 -16.73
CA VAL A 249 4.75 4.14 -17.44
C VAL A 249 4.77 5.53 -16.81
N ILE A 250 3.62 6.07 -16.40
CA ILE A 250 3.55 7.35 -15.69
C ILE A 250 4.34 7.29 -14.37
N ALA A 251 4.20 6.21 -13.60
CA ALA A 251 4.94 6.03 -12.36
C ALA A 251 6.46 5.90 -12.61
N LEU A 252 6.88 5.15 -13.63
CA LEU A 252 8.29 5.08 -14.01
C LEU A 252 8.83 6.44 -14.46
N ALA A 253 8.06 7.20 -15.25
CA ALA A 253 8.43 8.54 -15.66
C ALA A 253 8.56 9.49 -14.47
N ALA A 254 7.67 9.39 -13.48
CA ALA A 254 7.77 10.13 -12.23
C ALA A 254 9.04 9.74 -11.44
N GLY A 255 9.33 8.45 -11.31
CA GLY A 255 10.56 7.96 -10.69
C GLY A 255 11.83 8.47 -11.41
N ALA A 256 11.85 8.43 -12.74
CA ALA A 256 12.96 8.96 -13.53
C ALA A 256 13.11 10.49 -13.35
N ALA A 257 12.01 11.24 -13.42
CA ALA A 257 12.00 12.69 -13.21
C ALA A 257 12.55 13.05 -11.83
N VAL A 258 12.17 12.29 -10.81
CA VAL A 258 12.67 12.44 -9.44
C VAL A 258 14.18 12.19 -9.35
N LEU A 259 14.71 11.14 -9.99
CA LEU A 259 16.15 10.88 -9.98
C LEU A 259 16.96 12.01 -10.64
N LEU A 260 16.39 12.67 -11.64
CA LEU A 260 17.05 13.77 -12.37
C LEU A 260 16.90 15.14 -11.69
N THR A 261 15.82 15.36 -10.95
CA THR A 261 15.48 16.68 -10.38
C THR A 261 15.73 16.77 -8.88
N CYS A 262 15.75 15.64 -8.16
CA CYS A 262 16.02 15.62 -6.73
C CYS A 262 17.50 15.92 -6.46
N ARG A 263 17.78 16.67 -5.38
CA ARG A 263 19.16 16.98 -4.95
C ARG A 263 19.86 15.82 -4.23
N VAL A 264 19.15 14.71 -4.07
CA VAL A 264 19.64 13.49 -3.43
C VAL A 264 20.35 12.67 -4.49
N ARG A 265 21.44 11.99 -4.13
CA ARG A 265 22.17 11.14 -5.07
C ARG A 265 21.23 10.04 -5.59
N PRO A 266 21.12 9.82 -6.91
CA PRO A 266 20.24 8.79 -7.46
C PRO A 266 20.45 7.39 -6.85
N SER A 267 21.70 7.04 -6.55
CA SER A 267 22.05 5.77 -5.91
C SER A 267 21.46 5.61 -4.51
N GLU A 268 21.24 6.69 -3.75
CA GLU A 268 20.59 6.64 -2.45
C GLU A 268 19.09 6.38 -2.58
N VAL A 269 18.46 6.96 -3.61
CA VAL A 269 17.05 6.71 -3.92
C VAL A 269 16.85 5.26 -4.36
N ILE A 270 17.69 4.77 -5.29
CA ILE A 270 17.66 3.39 -5.78
C ILE A 270 17.88 2.39 -4.63
N ARG A 271 18.77 2.69 -3.68
CA ARG A 271 18.99 1.85 -2.49
C ARG A 271 17.82 1.85 -1.51
N GLY A 272 17.03 2.92 -1.47
CA GLY A 272 15.85 3.01 -0.60
C GLY A 272 14.62 2.29 -1.16
N VAL A 273 14.65 1.85 -2.42
CA VAL A 273 13.57 1.02 -3.00
C VAL A 273 13.46 -0.29 -2.22
N ASP A 274 12.23 -0.72 -1.97
CA ASP A 274 11.96 -2.01 -1.33
C ASP A 274 12.09 -3.15 -2.36
N TRP A 275 13.35 -3.54 -2.63
CA TRP A 275 13.69 -4.66 -3.50
C TRP A 275 13.15 -5.99 -3.00
N VAL A 276 12.99 -6.10 -1.68
CA VAL A 276 12.47 -7.28 -1.01
C VAL A 276 10.98 -7.46 -1.36
N LEU A 277 10.20 -6.38 -1.35
CA LEU A 277 8.82 -6.39 -1.80
C LEU A 277 8.70 -6.71 -3.30
N LEU A 278 9.54 -6.12 -4.15
CA LEU A 278 9.53 -6.44 -5.59
C LEU A 278 9.82 -7.93 -5.84
N LEU A 279 10.81 -8.51 -5.14
CA LEU A 279 11.12 -9.94 -5.23
C LEU A 279 9.95 -10.82 -4.76
N PHE A 280 9.28 -10.41 -3.68
CA PHE A 280 8.07 -11.07 -3.18
C PHE A 280 6.97 -11.13 -4.24
N PHE A 281 6.68 -10.03 -4.93
CA PHE A 281 5.68 -9.99 -6.00
C PHE A 281 6.07 -10.90 -7.17
N VAL A 282 7.31 -10.83 -7.63
CA VAL A 282 7.81 -11.71 -8.71
C VAL A 282 7.64 -13.18 -8.33
N GLY A 283 8.01 -13.56 -7.10
CA GLY A 283 7.84 -14.93 -6.60
C GLY A 283 6.36 -15.37 -6.58
N LEU A 284 5.46 -14.52 -6.06
CA LEU A 284 4.03 -14.82 -6.03
C LEU A 284 3.42 -14.94 -7.43
N PHE A 285 3.81 -14.09 -8.38
CA PHE A 285 3.32 -14.20 -9.76
C PHE A 285 3.69 -15.54 -10.38
N VAL A 286 4.93 -16.00 -10.18
CA VAL A 286 5.37 -17.32 -10.68
C VAL A 286 4.61 -18.46 -10.00
N VAL A 287 4.41 -18.39 -8.68
CA VAL A 287 3.64 -19.41 -7.94
C VAL A 287 2.19 -19.49 -8.43
N ILE A 288 1.54 -18.34 -8.59
CA ILE A 288 0.14 -18.29 -9.02
C ILE A 288 0.02 -18.70 -10.49
N GLY A 289 0.90 -18.20 -11.36
CA GLY A 289 0.96 -18.64 -12.75
C GLY A 289 1.19 -20.14 -12.89
N GLY A 290 1.99 -20.74 -12.01
CA GLY A 290 2.20 -22.19 -11.97
C GLY A 290 0.97 -22.95 -11.50
N ALA A 291 0.24 -22.42 -10.51
CA ALA A 291 -1.01 -22.99 -10.03
C ALA A 291 -2.10 -22.96 -11.11
N VAL A 292 -2.27 -21.83 -11.80
CA VAL A 292 -3.19 -21.68 -12.95
C VAL A 292 -2.79 -22.63 -14.08
N HIS A 293 -1.52 -22.66 -14.48
CA HIS A 293 -1.05 -23.55 -15.55
C HIS A 293 -1.29 -25.04 -15.24
N ALA A 294 -1.22 -25.41 -13.96
CA ALA A 294 -1.40 -26.78 -13.51
C ALA A 294 -2.88 -27.18 -13.26
N GLY A 295 -3.84 -26.28 -13.45
CA GLY A 295 -5.27 -26.54 -13.23
C GLY A 295 -5.72 -26.45 -11.76
N VAL A 296 -4.86 -25.98 -10.86
CA VAL A 296 -5.13 -25.99 -9.40
C VAL A 296 -6.22 -25.00 -9.04
N LEU A 297 -6.25 -23.85 -9.70
CA LEU A 297 -7.21 -22.79 -9.38
C LEU A 297 -8.60 -23.15 -9.91
N GLU A 298 -8.68 -23.77 -11.07
CA GLU A 298 -9.89 -24.29 -11.71
C GLU A 298 -10.58 -25.34 -10.83
N ALA A 299 -9.81 -26.23 -10.20
CA ALA A 299 -10.37 -27.21 -9.26
C ALA A 299 -10.97 -26.56 -7.99
N VAL A 300 -10.41 -25.42 -7.55
CA VAL A 300 -10.98 -24.64 -6.45
C VAL A 300 -12.23 -23.89 -6.91
N LEU A 301 -12.24 -23.40 -8.15
CA LEU A 301 -13.35 -22.67 -8.76
C LEU A 301 -14.64 -23.48 -8.88
N GLU A 302 -14.54 -24.78 -9.19
CA GLU A 302 -15.72 -25.66 -9.26
C GLU A 302 -16.51 -25.71 -7.94
N HIS A 303 -15.88 -25.37 -6.82
CA HIS A 303 -16.48 -25.41 -5.49
C HIS A 303 -16.87 -24.01 -4.96
N ILE A 304 -16.52 -22.93 -5.67
CA ILE A 304 -16.78 -21.55 -5.27
C ILE A 304 -17.58 -20.86 -6.37
N SER A 305 -18.91 -20.84 -6.24
CA SER A 305 -19.79 -20.09 -7.14
C SER A 305 -19.79 -18.61 -6.78
N VAL A 306 -18.93 -17.81 -7.40
CA VAL A 306 -19.05 -16.34 -7.36
C VAL A 306 -20.03 -15.90 -8.43
N THR A 307 -21.25 -15.59 -8.03
CA THR A 307 -22.26 -15.04 -8.96
C THR A 307 -22.08 -13.51 -9.08
N PRO A 308 -22.31 -12.93 -10.27
CA PRO A 308 -22.21 -11.47 -10.47
C PRO A 308 -23.42 -10.71 -9.91
N ASP A 309 -24.34 -11.38 -9.22
CA ASP A 309 -25.51 -10.78 -8.59
C ASP A 309 -25.15 -10.12 -7.24
N PRO A 310 -26.03 -9.28 -6.66
CA PRO A 310 -25.76 -8.62 -5.38
C PRO A 310 -25.40 -9.59 -4.25
N LYS A 311 -25.96 -10.81 -4.26
CA LYS A 311 -25.66 -11.83 -3.26
C LYS A 311 -24.24 -12.36 -3.41
N GLY A 312 -23.81 -12.68 -4.64
CA GLY A 312 -22.46 -13.14 -4.91
C GLY A 312 -21.42 -12.07 -4.57
N ILE A 313 -21.65 -10.81 -4.94
CA ILE A 313 -20.78 -9.68 -4.56
C ILE A 313 -20.70 -9.53 -3.03
N PHE A 314 -21.83 -9.61 -2.33
CA PHE A 314 -21.85 -9.53 -0.87
C PHE A 314 -21.11 -10.70 -0.21
N SER A 315 -21.30 -11.92 -0.73
CA SER A 315 -20.62 -13.12 -0.22
C SER A 315 -19.10 -13.04 -0.42
N LEU A 316 -18.66 -12.58 -1.59
CA LEU A 316 -17.25 -12.36 -1.91
C LEU A 316 -16.65 -11.29 -1.00
N HIS A 317 -17.38 -10.20 -0.76
CA HIS A 317 -16.97 -9.14 0.15
C HIS A 317 -16.77 -9.67 1.58
N LEU A 318 -17.75 -10.40 2.11
CA LEU A 318 -17.68 -10.96 3.47
C LEU A 318 -16.55 -12.01 3.60
N ALA A 319 -16.43 -12.91 2.63
CA ALA A 319 -15.36 -13.90 2.59
C ALA A 319 -13.98 -13.23 2.53
N SER A 320 -13.82 -12.24 1.67
CA SER A 320 -12.56 -11.47 1.56
C SER A 320 -12.23 -10.73 2.85
N ALA A 321 -13.23 -10.14 3.52
CA ALA A 321 -13.05 -9.43 4.78
C ALA A 321 -12.58 -10.36 5.91
N VAL A 322 -13.08 -11.60 5.97
CA VAL A 322 -12.69 -12.60 6.97
C VAL A 322 -11.31 -13.20 6.65
N ILE A 323 -11.09 -13.62 5.39
CA ILE A 323 -9.84 -14.28 4.98
C ILE A 323 -8.65 -13.31 5.08
N SER A 324 -8.85 -12.02 4.77
CA SER A 324 -7.81 -10.98 4.87
C SER A 324 -7.30 -10.71 6.30
N GLN A 325 -7.99 -11.23 7.33
CA GLN A 325 -7.49 -11.17 8.72
C GLN A 325 -6.36 -12.18 8.97
N VAL A 326 -6.31 -13.26 8.17
CA VAL A 326 -5.36 -14.37 8.34
C VAL A 326 -4.31 -14.36 7.22
N VAL A 327 -4.74 -14.09 5.99
CA VAL A 327 -3.90 -14.04 4.80
C VAL A 327 -3.64 -12.59 4.41
N SER A 328 -2.41 -12.27 4.04
CA SER A 328 -2.08 -10.93 3.55
C SER A 328 -2.91 -10.57 2.31
N ASN A 329 -3.32 -9.29 2.22
CA ASN A 329 -4.22 -8.78 1.17
C ASN A 329 -3.71 -9.08 -0.24
N VAL A 330 -2.41 -8.95 -0.49
CA VAL A 330 -1.80 -9.15 -1.81
C VAL A 330 -1.97 -10.59 -2.33
N PRO A 331 -1.48 -11.64 -1.63
CA PRO A 331 -1.70 -13.02 -2.05
C PRO A 331 -3.17 -13.38 -2.22
N LEU A 332 -4.05 -12.86 -1.36
CA LEU A 332 -5.49 -13.09 -1.47
C LEU A 332 -6.04 -12.49 -2.76
N THR A 333 -5.73 -11.23 -3.05
CA THR A 333 -6.15 -10.55 -4.28
C THR A 333 -5.66 -11.28 -5.53
N MET A 334 -4.39 -11.69 -5.57
CA MET A 334 -3.85 -12.41 -6.72
C MET A 334 -4.49 -13.79 -6.93
N LEU A 335 -4.93 -14.45 -5.85
CA LEU A 335 -5.67 -15.71 -5.95
C LEU A 335 -7.10 -15.49 -6.44
N VAL A 336 -7.73 -14.38 -6.04
CA VAL A 336 -9.14 -14.08 -6.33
C VAL A 336 -9.34 -13.47 -7.72
N ILE A 337 -8.39 -12.70 -8.25
CA ILE A 337 -8.53 -12.03 -9.56
C ILE A 337 -8.88 -13.02 -10.68
N PRO A 338 -8.16 -14.14 -10.88
CA PRO A 338 -8.51 -15.08 -11.94
C PRO A 338 -9.87 -15.75 -11.71
N LEU A 339 -10.35 -15.83 -10.46
CA LEU A 339 -11.67 -16.40 -10.15
C LEU A 339 -12.83 -15.55 -10.66
N ILE A 340 -12.60 -14.24 -10.80
CA ILE A 340 -13.63 -13.26 -11.19
C ILE A 340 -13.60 -13.01 -12.70
N GLN A 341 -12.46 -13.24 -13.35
CA GLN A 341 -12.28 -13.02 -14.79
C GLN A 341 -12.68 -14.23 -15.66
N GLY A 342 -12.72 -15.43 -15.09
CA GLY A 342 -13.23 -16.64 -15.74
C GLY A 342 -14.76 -16.71 -15.69
#